data_AF-A0A836TFV6-F1
#
_entry.id   AF-A0A836TFV6-F1
#
_cell.length_a   1.000
_cell.length_b   1.000
_cell.length_c   1.000
_cell.angle_alpha   90.00
_cell.angle_beta   90.00
_cell.angle_gamma   90.00
#
_symmetry.space_group_name_H-M   'P 1'
#
loop_
_entity.id
_entity.type
_entity.pdbx_description
1 polymer ?
#
loop_
_entity_poly.entity_id
_entity_poly.type
_entity_poly.pdbx_seq_one_letter_code
_entity_poly.pdbx_strand_id
1 'polypeptide(L)' 'MFKNIYIPVDNSDYSNACVELALEFAKGSDTTITASHVYAAKMHDVRFRQMESGLPEEYQDEQELEKQRNIHDQLITK' A
#
# COMPACT_ATOMS: atom_id res chain seq x y z
N MET A 1 24.21 -9.96 18.37
CA MET A 1 22.77 -9.63 18.27
C MET A 1 22.64 -8.33 17.49
N PHE A 2 21.59 -8.16 16.67
CA PHE A 2 21.42 -6.97 15.85
C PHE A 2 20.94 -5.80 16.69
N LYS A 3 21.60 -4.63 16.62
CA LYS A 3 21.14 -3.44 17.35
C LYS A 3 19.87 -2.83 16.73
N ASN A 4 19.75 -2.91 15.41
CA ASN A 4 18.61 -2.40 14.67
C ASN A 4 18.16 -3.43 13.64
N ILE A 5 16.86 -3.68 13.55
CA ILE A 5 16.23 -4.53 12.54
C ILE A 5 15.21 -3.68 11.78
N TYR A 6 15.27 -3.71 10.46
CA TYR A 6 14.31 -3.02 9.59
C TYR A 6 13.46 -4.05 8.83
N ILE A 7 12.14 -3.87 8.84
CA ILE A 7 11.19 -4.82 8.25
C ILE A 7 10.17 -4.06 7.39
N PRO A 8 10.31 -4.06 6.06
CA PRO A 8 9.21 -3.66 5.20
C PRO A 8 8.11 -4.72 5.27
N VAL A 9 6.87 -4.29 5.48
CA VAL A 9 5.68 -5.15 5.55
C VAL A 9 4.73 -4.83 4.41
N ASP A 10 4.04 -5.84 3.90
CA ASP A 10 3.08 -5.72 2.79
C ASP A 10 1.78 -6.53 3.02
N ASN A 11 1.57 -7.01 4.25
CA ASN A 11 0.45 -7.85 4.67
C ASN A 11 0.42 -9.23 4.00
N SER A 12 1.48 -9.65 3.31
CA SER A 12 1.64 -11.04 2.87
C SER A 12 2.02 -11.95 4.03
N ASP A 13 1.74 -13.24 3.91
CA ASP A 13 2.15 -14.27 4.88
C ASP A 13 3.66 -14.27 5.12
N TYR A 14 4.44 -13.98 4.07
CA TYR A 14 5.90 -13.87 4.18
C TYR A 14 6.32 -12.68 5.01
N SER A 15 5.70 -11.50 4.81
CA SER A 15 6.00 -10.34 5.64
C SER A 15 5.60 -10.56 7.11
N ASN A 16 4.48 -11.24 7.35
CA ASN A 16 4.02 -11.60 8.69
C ASN A 16 5.00 -12.56 9.37
N ALA A 17 5.50 -13.58 8.66
CA ALA A 17 6.52 -14.48 9.18
C ALA A 17 7.85 -13.76 9.51
N CYS A 18 8.25 -12.78 8.71
CA CYS A 18 9.43 -11.96 8.98
C CYS A 18 9.27 -11.10 10.25
N VAL A 19 8.05 -10.62 10.54
CA VAL A 19 7.76 -9.90 11.79
C VAL A 19 7.96 -10.82 13.00
N GLU A 20 7.40 -12.02 12.98
CA GLU A 20 7.57 -13.00 14.06
C GLU A 20 9.05 -13.34 14.28
N LEU A 21 9.80 -13.61 13.21
CA LEU A 21 11.22 -13.93 13.29
C LEU A 21 12.05 -12.79 13.87
N ALA A 22 11.74 -11.54 13.50
CA ALA A 22 12.43 -10.39 14.04
C ALA A 22 12.16 -10.17 15.54
N LEU A 23 10.94 -10.45 16.00
CA LEU A 23 10.59 -10.43 17.41
C LEU A 23 11.38 -11.50 18.18
N GLU A 24 11.52 -12.71 17.62
CA GLU A 24 12.36 -13.76 18.20
C GLU A 24 13.83 -13.33 18.28
N PHE A 25 14.35 -12.69 17.24
CA PHE A 25 15.73 -12.20 17.21
C PHE A 25 16.01 -11.01 18.12
N ALA A 26 15.01 -10.20 18.45
CA ALA A 26 15.15 -9.09 19.39
C ALA A 26 14.97 -9.53 20.85
N LYS A 27 14.35 -10.69 21.08
CA LYS A 27 13.97 -11.17 22.42
C LYS A 27 15.17 -11.24 23.36
N GLY A 28 15.07 -10.55 24.50
CA GLY A 28 16.13 -10.54 25.52
C GLY A 28 17.34 -9.68 25.18
N SER A 29 17.21 -8.75 24.22
CA SER A 29 18.26 -7.78 23.88
C SER A 29 17.73 -6.37 23.75
N ASP A 30 18.66 -5.43 23.72
CA ASP A 30 18.42 -4.01 23.45
C ASP A 30 18.41 -3.74 21.93
N THR A 31 17.47 -4.39 21.22
CA THR A 31 17.29 -4.27 19.77
C THR A 31 16.10 -3.37 19.45
N THR A 32 16.29 -2.41 18.54
CA THR A 32 15.21 -1.61 17.97
C THR A 32 14.72 -2.22 16.68
N ILE A 33 13.41 -2.46 16.58
CA ILE A 33 12.75 -2.88 15.33
C ILE A 33 12.02 -1.69 14.74
N THR A 34 12.29 -1.39 13.46
CA THR A 34 11.55 -0.39 12.68
C THR A 34 10.83 -1.10 11.54
N ALA A 35 9.50 -1.00 11.51
CA ALA A 35 8.70 -1.51 10.40
C ALA A 35 8.24 -0.37 9.48
N SER A 36 8.08 -0.67 8.19
CA SER A 36 7.50 0.27 7.23
C SER A 36 6.50 -0.42 6.32
N HIS A 37 5.43 0.29 5.97
CA HIS A 37 4.51 -0.12 4.91
C HIS A 37 4.46 1.01 3.90
N VAL A 38 4.71 0.70 2.63
CA VAL A 38 4.73 1.70 1.57
C VAL A 38 3.43 1.62 0.79
N TYR A 39 2.68 2.71 0.83
CA TYR A 39 1.47 2.86 0.04
C TYR A 39 1.75 3.73 -1.19
N ALA A 40 1.63 3.16 -2.38
CA ALA A 40 1.94 3.83 -3.64
C ALA A 40 0.71 4.52 -4.25
N ALA A 41 0.21 5.58 -3.59
CA ALA A 41 -0.99 6.33 -4.02
C ALA A 41 -1.00 6.70 -5.51
N LYS A 42 0.15 7.19 -6.04
CA LYS A 42 0.28 7.58 -7.44
C LYS A 42 0.10 6.42 -8.44
N MET A 43 0.36 5.19 -8.02
CA MET A 43 0.15 4.01 -8.87
C MET A 43 -1.34 3.79 -9.14
N HIS A 44 -2.20 4.08 -8.15
CA HIS A 44 -3.63 3.90 -8.28
C HIS A 44 -4.24 4.86 -9.30
N ASP A 45 -3.82 6.13 -9.34
CA ASP A 45 -4.27 7.11 -10.37
C ASP A 45 -3.94 6.62 -11.79
N VAL A 46 -2.68 6.20 -12.01
CA VAL A 46 -2.26 5.66 -13.32
C VAL A 46 -3.08 4.42 -13.70
N ARG A 47 -3.35 3.53 -12.74
CA ARG A 47 -4.14 2.32 -12.99
C ARG A 47 -5.61 2.62 -13.25
N PHE A 48 -6.20 3.56 -12.52
CA PHE A 48 -7.57 4.00 -12.72
C PHE A 48 -7.76 4.52 -14.15
N ARG A 49 -6.90 5.43 -14.60
CA ARG A 49 -6.93 6.00 -15.96
C ARG A 49 -6.83 4.95 -17.06
N GLN A 50 -6.00 3.93 -16.87
CA GLN A 50 -5.88 2.82 -17.83
C GLN A 50 -7.14 1.95 -17.94
N MET A 51 -8.01 1.97 -16.92
CA MET A 51 -9.24 1.19 -16.89
C MET A 51 -10.48 2.00 -17.28
N GLU A 52 -10.37 3.31 -17.53
CA GLU A 52 -11.51 4.19 -17.86
C GLU A 52 -12.32 3.68 -19.06
N SER A 53 -11.65 3.13 -20.07
CA SER A 53 -12.31 2.54 -21.25
C SER A 53 -13.07 1.24 -20.97
N GLY A 54 -12.85 0.63 -19.80
CA GLY A 54 -13.56 -0.56 -19.33
C GLY A 54 -14.79 -0.26 -18.47
N LEU A 55 -15.07 1.02 -18.17
CA LEU A 55 -16.26 1.41 -17.41
C LEU A 55 -17.53 1.24 -18.25
N PRO A 56 -18.71 1.05 -17.63
CA PRO A 56 -19.99 1.09 -18.34
C PRO A 56 -20.17 2.38 -19.16
N GLU A 57 -20.88 2.31 -20.28
CA GLU A 57 -21.02 3.42 -21.25
C GLU A 57 -21.53 4.72 -20.61
N GLU A 58 -22.43 4.63 -19.62
CA GLU A 58 -22.95 5.77 -18.86
C GLU A 58 -21.88 6.55 -18.08
N TYR A 59 -20.72 5.93 -17.82
CA TYR A 59 -19.59 6.52 -17.09
C TYR A 59 -18.41 6.88 -18.00
N GLN A 60 -18.49 6.64 -19.31
CA GLN A 60 -17.41 6.96 -20.25
C GLN A 60 -17.44 8.40 -20.77
N ASP A 61 -18.51 9.16 -20.49
CA ASP A 61 -18.53 10.60 -20.75
C ASP A 61 -17.50 11.33 -19.89
N GLU A 62 -16.81 12.32 -20.45
CA GLU A 62 -15.72 13.02 -19.75
C GLU A 62 -16.17 13.66 -18.44
N GLN A 63 -17.41 14.16 -18.35
CA GLN A 63 -17.91 14.75 -17.10
C GLN A 63 -18.09 13.69 -16.00
N GLU A 64 -18.50 12.48 -16.38
CA GLU A 64 -18.63 11.36 -15.45
C GLU A 64 -17.25 10.79 -15.09
N LEU A 65 -16.34 10.65 -16.05
CA LEU A 65 -14.95 10.25 -15.78
C LEU A 65 -14.27 11.20 -14.79
N GLU A 66 -14.45 12.52 -14.95
CA GLU A 66 -13.91 13.51 -14.03
C GLU A 66 -14.46 13.33 -12.60
N LYS A 67 -15.77 13.01 -12.46
CA LYS A 67 -16.35 12.68 -11.15
C LYS A 67 -15.73 11.40 -10.57
N GLN A 68 -15.56 10.36 -11.40
CA GLN A 68 -14.96 9.09 -10.95
C GLN A 68 -13.50 9.28 -10.52
N ARG A 69 -12.70 10.07 -11.26
CA ARG A 69 -11.32 10.44 -10.88
C ARG A 69 -11.29 11.13 -9.51
N ASN A 70 -12.15 12.13 -9.30
CA ASN A 70 -12.24 12.86 -8.05
C ASN A 70 -12.63 11.95 -6.85
N ILE A 71 -13.60 11.06 -7.05
CA ILE A 71 -14.01 10.09 -6.01
C ILE A 71 -12.86 9.12 -5.72
N HIS A 72 -12.24 8.56 -6.75
CA HIS A 72 -11.11 7.65 -6.62
C HIS A 72 -9.95 8.31 -5.87
N ASP A 73 -9.57 9.54 -6.23
CA ASP A 73 -8.48 10.27 -5.57
C ASP A 73 -8.76 10.52 -4.08
N GLN A 74 -10.02 10.77 -3.70
CA GLN A 74 -10.43 10.90 -2.30
C GLN A 74 -10.32 9.58 -1.52
N LEU A 75 -10.47 8.44 -2.19
CA LEU A 75 -10.34 7.11 -1.57
C LEU A 75 -8.87 6.70 -1.39
N ILE A 76 -8.00 7.16 -2.29
CA ILE A 76 -6.56 6.82 -2.30
C ILE A 76 -5.75 7.78 -1.43
N THR A 77 -6.12 9.06 -1.35
CA THR A 77 -5.32 10.07 -0.65
C THR A 77 -5.70 10.16 0.84
N LYS A 78 -5.20 9.24 1.65
CA LYS A 78 -5.13 9.35 3.13
C LYS A 78 -3.89 8.69 3.70
#